data_AF-A0A7S3F161-F1
#
_entry.id   AF-A0A7S3F161-F1
#
_cell.length_a   1.000
_cell.length_b   1.000
_cell.length_c   1.000
_cell.angle_alpha   90.00
_cell.angle_beta   90.00
_cell.angle_gamma   90.00
#
_symmetry.space_group_name_H-M   'P 1'
#
loop_
_entity.id
_entity.type
_entity.pdbx_description
1 polymer ?
#
loop_
_entity_poly.entity_id
_entity_poly.type
_entity_poly.pdbx_seq_one_letter_code
_entity_poly.pdbx_strand_id
1 'polypeptide(L)'
;VPRGLTVTKLGGSRGVPEAPMRPSAPEAPRAPSLADVTMGDLDEGSAVRVIIVVPFAESMADLDLSVDARRLRLTVLGVSGTPLTVDFPRAVDDEQARAKFNKKTRELRVTLPYARR
;
A
#
# COMPACT_ATOMS: atom_id res chain seq x y z
N VAL A 1 2.88 -0.53 77.76
CA VAL A 1 1.54 -0.92 77.26
C VAL A 1 0.75 0.36 77.01
N PRO A 2 0.55 0.73 75.74
CA PRO A 2 -0.77 0.51 75.13
C PRO A 2 -0.68 -0.06 73.70
N ARG A 3 -1.54 -1.05 73.42
CA ARG A 3 -1.71 -1.68 72.11
C ARG A 3 -3.00 -1.16 71.47
N GLY A 4 -2.91 -0.83 70.19
CA GLY A 4 -3.95 -1.06 69.19
C GLY A 4 -5.08 -0.03 69.10
N LEU A 5 -4.87 1.01 68.28
CA LEU A 5 -5.97 1.75 67.67
C LEU A 5 -6.05 1.35 66.19
N THR A 6 -7.20 0.80 65.79
CA THR A 6 -7.58 0.51 64.40
C THR A 6 -8.07 1.78 63.72
N VAL A 7 -7.52 2.10 62.54
CA VAL A 7 -8.17 2.97 61.55
C VAL A 7 -8.05 2.31 60.18
N THR A 8 -9.20 1.90 59.66
CA THR A 8 -9.43 1.60 58.24
C THR A 8 -9.78 2.92 57.54
N LYS A 9 -9.29 3.14 56.31
CA LYS A 9 -10.10 3.49 55.11
C LYS A 9 -9.35 4.34 54.06
N LEU A 10 -9.28 3.75 52.87
CA LEU A 10 -9.38 4.28 51.50
C LEU A 10 -8.70 5.61 51.10
N GLY A 11 -7.91 5.52 50.04
CA GLY A 11 -7.80 6.60 49.03
C GLY A 11 -6.36 6.96 48.70
N GLY A 12 -5.95 6.77 47.44
CA GLY A 12 -4.62 7.19 47.00
C GLY A 12 -4.26 6.64 45.63
N SER A 13 -4.91 7.18 44.61
CA SER A 13 -4.87 6.81 43.20
C SER A 13 -3.46 6.67 42.62
N ARG A 14 -3.32 5.61 41.82
CA ARG A 14 -2.37 5.39 40.72
C ARG A 14 -1.84 6.68 40.10
N GLY A 15 -0.52 6.84 40.13
CA GLY A 15 0.23 7.70 39.21
C GLY A 15 1.15 6.84 38.35
N VAL A 16 0.64 6.36 37.22
CA VAL A 16 1.48 5.90 36.11
C VAL A 16 1.97 7.15 35.37
N PRO A 17 3.28 7.33 35.10
CA PRO A 17 3.71 8.32 34.15
C PRO A 17 3.30 7.83 32.74
N GLU A 18 2.22 8.41 32.24
CA GLU A 18 1.75 8.27 30.86
C GLU A 18 2.83 8.86 29.94
N ALA A 19 3.64 7.97 29.35
CA ALA A 19 4.55 8.35 28.28
C ALA A 19 3.72 8.90 27.10
N PRO A 20 4.13 10.00 26.47
CA PRO A 20 3.37 10.63 25.40
C PRO A 20 3.14 9.65 24.26
N MET A 21 1.86 9.44 23.97
CA MET A 21 1.33 8.72 22.82
C MET A 21 2.07 9.13 21.54
N ARG A 22 2.95 8.27 21.05
CA ARG A 22 3.19 8.22 19.59
C ARG A 22 1.95 7.57 18.98
N PRO A 23 1.39 8.15 17.91
CA PRO A 23 0.16 7.67 17.32
C PRO A 23 0.30 6.19 16.96
N SER A 24 -0.55 5.36 17.56
CA SER A 24 -0.91 4.06 17.00
C SER A 24 -1.45 4.32 15.60
N ALA A 25 -0.58 4.22 14.59
CA ALA A 25 -1.07 3.90 13.26
C ALA A 25 -1.78 2.55 13.43
N PRO A 26 -3.11 2.44 13.20
CA PRO A 26 -3.71 1.14 13.07
C PRO A 26 -2.94 0.46 11.94
N GLU A 27 -2.20 -0.59 12.27
CA GLU A 27 -1.64 -1.48 11.27
C GLU A 27 -2.86 -2.05 10.54
N ALA A 28 -3.20 -1.40 9.42
CA ALA A 28 -4.31 -1.80 8.58
C ALA A 28 -4.12 -3.30 8.31
N PRO A 29 -5.20 -4.11 8.32
CA PRO A 29 -5.09 -5.51 7.94
C PRO A 29 -4.32 -5.54 6.63
N ARG A 30 -3.15 -6.18 6.64
CA ARG A 30 -2.34 -6.38 5.44
C ARG A 30 -3.24 -7.17 4.50
N ALA A 31 -3.94 -6.45 3.64
CA ALA A 31 -4.68 -7.01 2.54
C ALA A 31 -3.74 -7.94 1.77
N PRO A 32 -4.23 -8.92 1.01
CA PRO A 32 -3.40 -9.70 0.11
C PRO A 32 -2.62 -8.72 -0.79
N SER A 33 -1.41 -8.38 -0.37
CA SER A 33 -0.59 -7.38 -1.03
C SER A 33 -0.15 -8.01 -2.32
N LEU A 34 -0.37 -7.30 -3.41
CA LEU A 34 0.30 -7.56 -4.67
C LEU A 34 1.78 -7.80 -4.39
N ALA A 35 2.25 -9.00 -4.74
CA ALA A 35 3.36 -9.64 -4.04
C ALA A 35 4.68 -8.89 -4.20
N ASP A 36 4.84 -8.16 -5.30
CA ASP A 36 5.96 -7.27 -5.51
C ASP A 36 5.58 -6.22 -6.58
N VAL A 37 6.06 -4.99 -6.39
CA VAL A 37 5.93 -3.90 -7.37
C VAL A 37 7.33 -3.38 -7.63
N THR A 38 7.86 -3.71 -8.80
CA THR A 38 9.15 -3.22 -9.26
C THR A 38 8.91 -2.09 -10.25
N MET A 39 9.43 -0.90 -9.95
CA MET A 39 9.46 0.24 -10.86
C MET A 39 10.87 0.45 -11.39
N GLY A 40 11.00 0.57 -12.70
CA GLY A 40 12.26 0.90 -13.37
C GLY A 40 12.02 1.89 -14.49
N ASP A 41 13.00 2.75 -14.75
CA ASP A 41 12.99 3.59 -15.94
C ASP A 41 13.45 2.75 -17.14
N LEU A 42 12.70 2.77 -18.23
CA LEU A 42 12.98 1.92 -19.38
C LEU A 42 14.01 2.55 -20.31
N ASP A 43 14.13 3.89 -20.33
CA ASP A 43 14.86 4.62 -21.37
C ASP A 43 15.22 6.04 -20.90
N GLU A 44 16.28 6.19 -20.12
CA GLU A 44 16.87 7.45 -19.61
C GLU A 44 15.89 8.63 -19.36
N GLY A 45 14.72 8.36 -18.77
CA GLY A 45 13.70 9.37 -18.49
C GLY A 45 12.65 9.62 -19.58
N SER A 46 12.46 8.69 -20.53
CA SER A 46 11.42 8.73 -21.58
C SER A 46 10.19 7.89 -21.25
N ALA A 47 10.35 6.78 -20.51
CA ALA A 47 9.22 5.96 -20.07
C ALA A 47 9.50 5.23 -18.75
N VAL A 48 8.48 5.11 -17.90
CA VAL A 48 8.51 4.27 -16.70
C VAL A 48 7.92 2.90 -17.01
N ARG A 49 8.59 1.86 -16.56
CA ARG A 49 8.10 0.49 -16.60
C ARG A 49 7.81 0.01 -15.18
N VAL A 50 6.56 -0.34 -14.96
CA VAL A 50 6.06 -0.92 -13.73
C VAL A 50 5.82 -2.40 -13.96
N ILE A 51 6.44 -3.24 -13.15
CA ILE A 51 6.23 -4.68 -13.15
C ILE A 51 5.54 -5.01 -11.83
N ILE A 52 4.34 -5.55 -11.91
CA ILE A 52 3.51 -5.86 -10.75
C ILE A 52 3.27 -7.36 -10.76
N VAL A 53 3.63 -8.05 -9.68
CA VAL A 53 3.38 -9.48 -9.53
C VAL A 53 1.97 -9.68 -8.95
N VAL A 54 1.10 -10.29 -9.75
CA VAL A 54 -0.33 -10.48 -9.53
C VAL A 54 -0.61 -11.98 -9.44
N PRO A 55 -0.21 -12.68 -8.36
CA PRO A 55 -0.31 -14.15 -8.31
C PRO A 55 -1.76 -14.65 -8.31
N PHE A 56 -2.72 -13.78 -7.97
CA PHE A 56 -4.15 -14.10 -7.90
C PHE A 56 -4.91 -13.89 -9.22
N ALA A 57 -4.33 -13.15 -10.18
CA ALA A 57 -4.99 -12.90 -11.45
C ALA A 57 -4.61 -13.97 -12.48
N GLU A 58 -5.60 -14.46 -13.22
CA GLU A 58 -5.38 -15.42 -14.31
C GLU A 58 -5.34 -14.73 -15.68
N SER A 59 -5.93 -13.53 -15.77
CA SER A 59 -6.01 -12.75 -17.00
C SER A 59 -6.08 -11.24 -16.74
N MET A 60 -5.95 -10.44 -17.82
CA MET A 60 -6.21 -8.99 -17.77
C MET A 60 -7.67 -8.67 -17.43
N ALA A 61 -8.62 -9.58 -17.69
CA ALA A 61 -10.02 -9.33 -17.38
C ALA A 61 -10.29 -9.36 -15.87
N ASP A 62 -9.43 -10.03 -15.11
CA ASP A 62 -9.48 -10.06 -13.64
C ASP A 62 -8.76 -8.84 -13.03
N LEU A 63 -8.29 -7.91 -13.85
CA LEU A 63 -7.49 -6.76 -13.43
C LEU A 63 -8.14 -5.47 -13.94
N ASP A 64 -8.43 -4.57 -13.03
CA ASP A 64 -8.80 -3.20 -13.32
C ASP A 64 -7.58 -2.30 -13.12
N LEU A 65 -7.03 -1.81 -14.23
CA LEU A 65 -5.89 -0.90 -14.25
C LEU A 65 -6.40 0.49 -14.61
N SER A 66 -6.33 1.41 -13.65
CA SER A 66 -6.55 2.83 -13.87
C SER A 66 -5.20 3.54 -13.85
N VAL A 67 -4.90 4.29 -14.90
CA VAL A 67 -3.69 5.12 -14.98
C VAL A 67 -4.14 6.57 -15.04
N ASP A 68 -3.64 7.36 -14.11
CA ASP A 68 -3.77 8.81 -14.06
C ASP A 68 -2.43 9.46 -14.40
N ALA A 69 -2.45 10.77 -14.65
CA ALA A 69 -1.28 11.55 -15.00
C ALA A 69 -0.07 11.37 -14.07
N ARG A 70 -0.25 10.98 -12.79
CA ARG A 70 0.86 10.72 -11.84
C ARG A 70 0.66 9.50 -10.96
N ARG A 71 -0.38 8.71 -11.20
CA ARG A 71 -0.73 7.61 -10.31
C ARG A 71 -1.21 6.44 -11.12
N LEU A 72 -0.80 5.24 -10.75
CA LEU A 72 -1.33 4.01 -11.26
C LEU A 72 -2.08 3.32 -10.14
N ARG A 73 -3.32 2.94 -10.40
CA ARG A 73 -4.15 2.17 -9.50
C ARG A 73 -4.48 0.84 -10.15
N LEU A 74 -4.09 -0.25 -9.50
CA LEU A 74 -4.40 -1.61 -9.91
C LEU A 74 -5.32 -2.25 -8.88
N THR A 75 -6.49 -2.68 -9.33
CA THR A 75 -7.46 -3.44 -8.54
C THR A 75 -7.60 -4.83 -9.14
N VAL A 76 -7.56 -5.87 -8.32
CA VAL A 76 -7.82 -7.25 -8.76
C VAL A 76 -9.30 -7.52 -8.56
N LEU A 77 -10.03 -7.75 -9.65
CA LEU A 77 -11.44 -8.10 -9.63
C LEU A 77 -11.61 -9.54 -9.11
N GLY A 78 -12.62 -9.78 -8.30
CA GLY A 78 -12.89 -11.10 -7.71
C GLY A 78 -12.09 -11.45 -6.45
N VAL A 79 -11.12 -10.61 -6.07
CA VAL A 79 -10.38 -10.75 -4.80
C VAL A 79 -10.69 -9.57 -3.90
N SER A 80 -11.11 -9.84 -2.66
CA SER A 80 -11.25 -8.79 -1.63
C SER A 80 -9.85 -8.35 -1.16
N GLY A 81 -9.23 -7.45 -1.91
CA GLY A 81 -7.92 -6.87 -1.63
C GLY A 81 -7.92 -5.35 -1.70
N THR A 82 -6.91 -4.74 -1.09
CA THR A 82 -6.68 -3.29 -1.21
C THR A 82 -6.15 -3.00 -2.62
N PRO A 83 -6.70 -2.02 -3.34
CA PRO A 83 -6.16 -1.62 -4.64
C PRO A 83 -4.72 -1.12 -4.45
N LEU A 84 -3.81 -1.62 -5.27
CA LEU A 84 -2.44 -1.13 -5.30
C LEU A 84 -2.45 0.25 -5.93
N THR A 85 -1.87 1.20 -5.22
CA THR A 85 -1.67 2.56 -5.72
C THR A 85 -0.18 2.84 -5.79
N VAL A 86 0.28 3.25 -6.95
CA VAL A 86 1.66 3.58 -7.25
C VAL A 86 1.70 5.04 -7.69
N ASP A 87 2.41 5.89 -6.95
CA ASP A 87 2.61 7.28 -7.33
C ASP A 87 3.91 7.42 -8.14
N PHE A 88 3.84 8.13 -9.27
CA PHE A 88 4.96 8.39 -10.15
C PHE A 88 5.62 9.74 -9.84
N PRO A 89 6.97 9.82 -9.89
CA PRO A 89 7.68 11.08 -9.64
C PRO A 89 7.47 12.13 -10.76
N ARG A 90 7.07 11.69 -11.95
CA ARG A 90 6.83 12.53 -13.13
C ARG A 90 5.46 12.24 -13.72
N ALA A 91 4.96 13.18 -14.51
CA ALA A 91 3.71 12.99 -15.22
C ALA A 91 3.90 11.93 -16.32
N VAL A 92 2.98 10.97 -16.39
CA VAL A 92 2.91 9.94 -17.41
C VAL A 92 1.77 10.23 -18.38
N ASP A 93 1.92 9.74 -19.60
CA ASP A 93 0.91 9.80 -20.65
C ASP A 93 0.13 8.47 -20.62
N ASP A 94 -1.12 8.54 -20.16
CA ASP A 94 -2.02 7.39 -20.07
C ASP A 94 -2.58 6.98 -21.43
N GLU A 95 -2.67 7.88 -22.40
CA GLU A 95 -3.14 7.55 -23.76
C GLU A 95 -2.15 6.64 -24.49
N GLN A 96 -0.84 6.81 -24.23
CA GLN A 96 0.21 5.94 -24.77
C GLN A 96 0.62 4.82 -23.83
N ALA A 97 -0.11 4.61 -22.72
CA ALA A 97 0.12 3.52 -21.80
C ALA A 97 -0.02 2.15 -22.49
N ARG A 98 0.92 1.25 -22.19
CA ARG A 98 0.89 -0.14 -22.67
C ARG A 98 0.96 -1.11 -21.50
N ALA A 99 -0.10 -1.88 -21.29
CA ALA A 99 -0.11 -2.95 -20.30
C ALA A 99 -0.04 -4.32 -20.98
N LYS A 100 0.81 -5.20 -20.46
CA LYS A 100 0.97 -6.58 -20.91
C LYS A 100 1.01 -7.51 -19.72
N PHE A 101 0.01 -8.39 -19.60
CA PHE A 101 -0.01 -9.44 -18.58
C PHE A 101 0.67 -10.71 -19.10
N ASN A 102 1.59 -11.25 -18.31
CA ASN A 102 2.23 -12.52 -18.57
C ASN A 102 1.60 -13.61 -17.70
N LYS A 103 0.76 -14.46 -18.29
CA LYS A 103 0.08 -15.56 -17.58
C LYS A 103 1.04 -16.59 -16.99
N LYS A 104 2.22 -16.78 -17.59
CA LYS A 104 3.21 -17.78 -17.12
C LYS A 104 3.87 -17.35 -15.82
N THR A 105 4.28 -16.08 -15.75
CA THR A 105 4.94 -15.51 -14.56
C THR A 105 3.98 -14.79 -13.62
N ARG A 106 2.71 -14.64 -14.03
CA ARG A 106 1.67 -13.86 -13.35
C ARG A 106 2.14 -12.43 -13.04
N GLU A 107 2.77 -11.81 -14.04
CA GLU A 107 3.30 -10.45 -13.96
C GLU A 107 2.52 -9.52 -14.89
N LEU A 108 2.03 -8.41 -14.37
CA LEU A 108 1.55 -7.29 -15.16
C LEU A 108 2.70 -6.33 -15.45
N ARG A 109 3.04 -6.15 -16.71
CA ARG A 109 4.06 -5.22 -17.17
C ARG A 109 3.37 -4.01 -17.78
N VAL A 110 3.43 -2.88 -17.10
CA VAL A 110 2.88 -1.62 -17.57
C VAL A 110 4.04 -0.73 -18.00
N THR A 111 4.06 -0.31 -19.25
CA THR A 111 4.99 0.67 -19.80
C THR A 111 4.23 1.95 -20.04
N LEU A 112 4.64 3.02 -19.37
CA LEU A 112 4.01 4.33 -19.41
C LEU A 112 5.04 5.35 -19.87
N PRO A 113 4.90 5.95 -21.06
CA PRO A 113 5.77 7.04 -21.46
C PRO A 113 5.53 8.26 -20.57
N TYR A 114 6.56 9.08 -20.34
CA TYR A 114 6.36 10.34 -19.64
C TYR A 114 5.68 11.35 -20.55
N ALA A 115 4.76 12.13 -19.99
CA ALA A 115 4.11 13.21 -20.73
C ALA A 115 5.16 14.27 -21.11
N ARG A 116 5.20 14.65 -22.39
CA ARG A 116 6.02 15.78 -22.85
C ARG A 116 5.40 17.07 -22.30
N ARG A 117 6.19 17.82 -21.56
CA ARG A 117 5.78 19.08 -20.92
C ARG A 117 5.58 20.20 -21.94
#